data_AF-A0A917X258-F1
#
_entry.id   AF-A0A917X258-F1
#
_cell.length_a   1.000
_cell.length_b   1.000
_cell.length_c   1.000
_cell.angle_alpha   90.00
_cell.angle_beta   90.00
_cell.angle_gamma   90.00
#
_symmetry.space_group_name_H-M   'P 1'
#
loop_
_entity.id
_entity.type
_entity.pdbx_description
1 polymer ?
#
loop_
_entity_poly.entity_id
_entity_poly.type
_entity_poly.pdbx_seq_one_letter_code
_entity_poly.pdbx_strand_id
1 'polypeptide(L)' 'MAARVVETGRQPRARVMDLLIAATAHAHGAAVYTRNAEDLAGLEDLITIHTI' A
#
# COMPACT_ATOMS: atom_id res chain seq x y z
N MET A 1 -6.93 10.88 -7.66
CA MET A 1 -7.40 10.93 -6.26
C MET A 1 -6.18 10.79 -5.37
N ALA A 2 -5.57 11.91 -4.95
CA ALA A 2 -4.25 11.95 -4.30
C ALA A 2 -4.29 12.65 -2.94
N ALA A 3 -5.37 12.50 -2.19
CA ALA A 3 -5.54 13.15 -0.89
C ALA A 3 -5.78 12.09 0.17
N ARG A 4 -5.06 12.23 1.30
CA ARG A 4 -4.93 11.29 2.44
C ARG A 4 -3.88 10.23 2.07
N VAL A 5 -2.65 10.28 2.58
CA VAL A 5 -2.32 10.08 3.99
C VAL A 5 -0.98 10.77 4.32
N VAL A 6 -1.05 11.78 5.17
CA VAL A 6 -0.01 12.22 6.11
C VAL A 6 -0.61 11.81 7.46
N GLU A 7 -0.06 10.90 8.23
CA GLU A 7 1.12 11.03 9.09
C GLU A 7 1.29 9.67 9.81
N THR A 8 2.51 9.27 10.18
CA THR A 8 2.90 8.48 11.39
C THR A 8 4.20 7.71 11.12
N GLY A 9 5.30 8.17 11.71
CA GLY A 9 6.28 7.33 12.41
C GLY A 9 7.35 6.50 11.68
N ARG A 10 7.34 6.27 10.36
CA ARG A 10 8.43 5.50 9.67
C ARG A 10 8.82 6.08 8.30
N GLN A 11 10.00 5.68 7.80
CA GLN A 11 10.73 6.29 6.68
C GLN A 11 9.84 6.62 5.46
N PRO A 12 9.71 7.91 5.08
CA PRO A 12 8.79 8.36 4.03
C PRO A 12 9.00 7.74 2.64
N ARG A 13 10.23 7.34 2.29
CA ARG A 13 10.58 6.88 0.94
C ARG A 13 10.07 5.47 0.61
N ALA A 14 10.08 4.55 1.57
CA ALA A 14 9.58 3.20 1.38
C ALA A 14 8.07 3.24 1.05
N ARG A 15 7.34 4.00 1.86
CA ARG A 15 5.89 4.16 1.76
C ARG A 15 5.40 4.73 0.43
N VAL A 16 6.14 5.64 -0.21
CA VAL A 16 5.74 6.18 -1.52
C VAL A 16 5.68 5.08 -2.58
N MET A 17 6.65 4.15 -2.55
CA MET A 17 6.67 3.04 -3.51
C MET A 17 5.54 2.05 -3.21
N ASP A 18 5.32 1.71 -1.95
CA ASP A 18 4.23 0.80 -1.55
C ASP A 18 2.85 1.36 -1.89
N LEU A 19 2.65 2.67 -1.72
CA LEU A 19 1.40 3.34 -2.10
C LEU A 19 1.21 3.38 -3.62
N LEU A 20 2.27 3.58 -4.41
CA LEU A 20 2.19 3.49 -5.87
C LEU A 20 1.85 2.07 -6.33
N ILE A 21 2.44 1.06 -5.70
CA ILE A 21 2.14 -0.35 -5.95
C ILE A 21 0.67 -0.63 -5.61
N ALA A 22 0.20 -0.19 -4.44
CA ALA A 22 -1.19 -0.34 -4.02
C ALA A 22 -2.17 0.37 -4.97
N ALA A 23 -1.87 1.60 -5.39
CA ALA A 23 -2.70 2.33 -6.33
C ALA A 23 -2.79 1.63 -7.69
N THR A 24 -1.67 1.08 -8.18
CA THR A 24 -1.64 0.30 -9.41
C THR A 24 -2.44 -0.98 -9.26
N ALA A 25 -2.24 -1.72 -8.16
CA ALA A 25 -2.99 -2.94 -7.87
C ALA A 25 -4.50 -2.69 -7.81
N HIS A 26 -4.92 -1.62 -7.12
CA HIS A 26 -6.31 -1.20 -7.05
C HIS A 26 -6.89 -0.86 -8.43
N ALA A 27 -6.16 -0.05 -9.22
CA ALA A 27 -6.61 0.35 -10.56
C ALA A 27 -6.79 -0.83 -11.53
N HIS A 28 -6.05 -1.92 -11.31
CA HIS A 28 -6.07 -3.12 -12.13
C HIS A 28 -6.79 -4.32 -11.50
N GLY A 29 -7.35 -4.19 -10.29
CA GLY A 29 -7.96 -5.30 -9.55
C GLY A 29 -6.99 -6.43 -9.20
N ALA A 30 -5.69 -6.11 -9.05
CA ALA A 30 -4.63 -7.08 -8.76
C ALA A 30 -4.38 -7.22 -7.25
N ALA A 31 -3.82 -8.36 -6.85
CA ALA A 31 -3.36 -8.61 -5.48
C ALA A 31 -1.88 -8.21 -5.30
N VAL A 32 -1.53 -7.72 -4.11
CA VAL A 32 -0.17 -7.31 -3.74
C VAL A 32 0.46 -8.39 -2.87
N TYR A 33 1.58 -8.95 -3.33
CA TYR A 33 2.39 -9.89 -2.56
C TYR A 33 3.58 -9.15 -1.96
N THR A 34 3.70 -9.13 -0.63
CA THR A 34 4.77 -8.40 0.06
C THR A 34 5.23 -9.14 1.31
N ARG A 35 6.50 -8.97 1.68
CA ARG A 35 7.02 -9.41 2.99
C ARG A 35 6.71 -8.42 4.10
N ASN A 36 6.47 -7.16 3.72
CA ASN A 36 6.15 -6.06 4.63
C ASN A 36 4.67 -5.69 4.47
N ALA A 37 3.78 -6.55 4.95
CA ALA A 37 2.34 -6.25 4.94
C ALA A 37 2.01 -5.04 5.85
N GLU A 38 2.82 -4.77 6.87
CA GLU A 38 2.66 -3.63 7.78
C GLU A 38 2.71 -2.27 7.07
N ASP A 39 3.46 -2.16 5.97
CA ASP A 39 3.60 -0.92 5.20
C ASP A 39 2.34 -0.59 4.37
N LEU A 40 1.47 -1.59 4.18
CA LEU A 40 0.19 -1.49 3.47
C LEU A 40 -1.02 -1.50 4.43
N ALA A 41 -0.78 -1.46 5.73
CA ALA A 41 -1.85 -1.46 6.72
C ALA A 41 -2.82 -0.29 6.51
N GLY A 42 -4.13 -0.57 6.51
CA GLY A 42 -5.20 0.38 6.21
C GLY A 42 -5.64 0.43 4.75
N LEU A 43 -5.10 -0.44 3.89
CA LEU A 43 -5.48 -0.57 2.47
C LEU A 43 -6.17 -1.92 2.17
N GLU A 44 -6.40 -2.76 3.18
CA GLU A 44 -6.95 -4.12 3.06
C GLU A 44 -8.35 -4.12 2.43
N ASP A 45 -9.13 -3.06 2.65
CA ASP A 45 -10.47 -2.91 2.07
C ASP A 45 -10.43 -2.47 0.58
N LEU A 46 -9.27 -2.02 0.10
CA LEU A 46 -9.08 -1.49 -1.26
C LEU A 46 -8.31 -2.45 -2.16
N ILE A 47 -7.42 -3.25 -1.61
CA ILE A 47 -6.57 -4.20 -2.33
C ILE A 47 -6.43 -5.51 -1.57
N THR A 48 -6.30 -6.61 -2.31
CA THR A 48 -5.98 -7.91 -1.70
C THR A 48 -4.49 -7.98 -1.41
N ILE A 49 -4.12 -8.27 -0.17
CA ILE A 49 -2.72 -8.35 0.27
C ILE A 49 -2.40 -9.79 0.67
N HIS A 50 -1.27 -10.31 0.18
CA HIS A 50 -0.73 -11.61 0.54
C HIS A 50 0.67 -11.46 1.12
N THR A 51 0.87 -11.97 2.33
CA THR A 51 2.20 -12.03 2.94
C THR A 51 2.96 -13.24 2.41
N ILE A 52 4.20 -13.05 1.97
CA ILE A 52 5.12 -14.10 1.51
C ILE A 52 6.30 -14.32 2.45
#